data_AF-A0A2H9ME53-F1
#
_entry.id   AF-A0A2H9ME53-F1
#
_cell.length_a   1.000
_cell.length_b   1.000
_cell.length_c   1.000
_cell.angle_alpha   90.00
_cell.angle_beta   90.00
_cell.angle_gamma   90.00
#
_symmetry.space_group_name_H-M   'P 1'
#
loop_
_entity.id
_entity.type
_entity.pdbx_description
1 polymer ?
#
loop_
_entity_poly.entity_id
_entity_poly.type
_entity_poly.pdbx_seq_one_letter_code
_entity_poly.pdbx_strand_id
1 'polypeptide(L)'
;MVRCAFCNGEGKDPFHLLSYLATCQVCSGRGIVNLQEPAIKCVYCNGSGRNPNDGRITCPVCFGKGAVSVDKNSAECPECHGTGKSRESKLPCLKCKGKGVVKK
;
A
#
# COMPACT_ATOMS: atom_id res chain seq x y z
N MET A 1 -12.14 18.95 -1.89
CA MET A 1 -11.14 18.00 -2.44
C MET A 1 -10.13 17.67 -1.36
N VAL A 2 -9.54 16.48 -1.37
CA VAL A 2 -8.48 16.11 -0.42
C VAL A 2 -7.31 15.42 -1.13
N ARG A 3 -6.16 15.36 -0.46
CA ARG A 3 -5.01 14.56 -0.93
C ARG A 3 -5.42 13.11 -1.13
N CYS A 4 -4.98 12.53 -2.23
CA CYS A 4 -5.16 11.11 -2.51
C CYS A 4 -4.42 10.30 -1.44
N ALA A 5 -5.16 9.56 -0.61
CA ALA A 5 -4.56 8.74 0.45
C ALA A 5 -3.63 7.65 -0.10
N PHE A 6 -3.99 7.04 -1.25
CA PHE A 6 -3.19 5.96 -1.83
C PHE A 6 -1.75 6.37 -2.21
N CYS A 7 -1.59 7.51 -2.91
CA CYS A 7 -0.28 8.05 -3.33
C CYS A 7 0.20 9.24 -2.49
N ASN A 8 -0.44 9.52 -1.36
CA ASN A 8 -0.11 10.64 -0.47
C ASN A 8 -0.02 12.03 -1.14
N GLY A 9 -0.69 12.22 -2.28
CA GLY A 9 -0.67 13.49 -3.01
C GLY A 9 0.34 13.60 -4.13
N GLU A 10 1.23 12.62 -4.31
CA GLU A 10 2.29 12.67 -5.33
C GLU A 10 1.74 12.58 -6.76
N GLY A 11 0.57 11.96 -6.93
CA GLY A 11 -0.02 11.72 -8.25
C GLY A 11 0.63 10.56 -9.01
N LYS A 12 1.73 9.98 -8.52
CA LYS A 12 2.37 8.77 -9.07
C LYS A 12 1.95 7.49 -8.35
N ASP A 13 2.07 6.35 -9.03
CA ASP A 13 1.94 5.05 -8.36
C ASP A 13 3.09 4.90 -7.33
N PRO A 14 2.77 4.72 -6.03
CA PRO A 14 3.78 4.74 -4.98
C PRO A 14 4.66 3.48 -4.95
N PHE A 15 4.37 2.50 -5.80
CA PHE A 15 5.10 1.22 -5.87
C PHE A 15 5.88 1.05 -7.17
N HIS A 16 5.80 2.04 -8.07
CA HIS A 16 6.46 2.05 -9.39
C HIS A 16 6.22 0.78 -10.20
N LEU A 17 5.05 0.13 -10.02
CA LEU A 17 4.80 -1.22 -10.53
C LEU A 17 4.80 -1.33 -12.06
N LEU A 18 4.55 -0.22 -12.76
CA LEU A 18 4.54 -0.16 -14.23
C LEU A 18 5.69 0.69 -14.79
N SER A 19 6.28 1.56 -13.97
CA SER A 19 7.50 2.35 -14.17
C SER A 19 7.58 3.43 -13.08
N TYR A 20 8.72 4.12 -12.97
CA TYR A 20 8.83 5.33 -12.15
C TYR A 20 7.91 6.48 -12.63
N LEU A 21 7.47 6.43 -13.90
CA LEU A 21 6.57 7.42 -14.51
C LEU A 21 5.09 7.04 -14.37
N ALA A 22 4.77 5.90 -13.76
CA ALA A 22 3.41 5.41 -13.64
C ALA A 22 2.53 6.42 -12.86
N THR A 23 1.40 6.80 -13.46
CA THR A 23 0.41 7.66 -12.81
C THR A 23 -0.36 6.87 -11.76
N CYS A 24 -0.78 7.54 -10.69
CA CYS A 24 -1.56 6.93 -9.63
C CYS A 24 -2.92 6.49 -10.15
N GLN A 25 -3.19 5.19 -10.09
CA GLN A 25 -4.46 4.57 -10.53
C GLN A 25 -5.72 5.11 -9.82
N VAL A 26 -5.58 5.73 -8.65
CA VAL A 26 -6.71 6.24 -7.85
C VAL A 26 -7.09 7.67 -8.22
N CYS A 27 -6.10 8.54 -8.43
CA CYS A 27 -6.32 9.97 -8.72
C CYS A 27 -6.01 10.37 -10.17
N SER A 28 -5.47 9.44 -10.97
CA SER A 28 -5.08 9.61 -12.36
C SER A 28 -4.07 10.74 -12.55
N GLY A 29 -3.01 10.78 -11.74
CA GLY A 29 -1.98 11.83 -11.83
C GLY A 29 -2.26 13.10 -11.02
N ARG A 30 -3.50 13.32 -10.57
CA ARG A 30 -3.89 14.62 -9.97
C ARG A 30 -3.38 14.88 -8.56
N GLY A 31 -2.97 13.84 -7.82
CA GLY A 31 -2.62 13.93 -6.40
C GLY A 31 -3.82 14.19 -5.47
N ILE A 32 -5.01 14.47 -5.99
CA ILE A 32 -6.21 14.78 -5.21
C ILE A 32 -7.41 13.97 -5.67
N VAL A 33 -8.34 13.73 -4.74
CA VAL A 33 -9.62 13.06 -5.01
C VAL A 33 -10.80 13.92 -4.55
N ASN A 34 -11.90 13.80 -5.27
CA ASN A 34 -13.18 14.38 -4.88
C ASN A 34 -13.81 13.49 -3.80
N LEU A 35 -14.21 14.13 -2.70
CA LEU A 35 -14.97 13.51 -1.63
C LEU A 35 -16.37 14.10 -1.60
N GLN A 36 -17.32 13.24 -1.28
CA GLN A 36 -18.69 13.63 -0.98
C GLN A 36 -18.83 13.62 0.54
N GLU A 37 -19.25 14.73 1.10
CA GLU A 37 -19.45 14.88 2.55
C GLU A 37 -20.84 14.37 2.97
N PRO A 38 -20.98 13.87 4.22
CA PRO A 38 -19.91 13.63 5.20
C PRO A 38 -19.12 12.35 4.90
N ALA A 39 -17.79 12.44 5.01
CA ALA A 39 -16.89 11.31 4.83
C ALA A 39 -16.22 10.96 6.17
N ILE A 40 -16.13 9.67 6.49
CA ILE A 40 -15.46 9.16 7.69
C ILE A 40 -14.22 8.36 7.32
N LYS A 41 -13.22 8.34 8.21
CA LYS A 41 -12.00 7.54 8.04
C LYS A 41 -12.36 6.09 7.77
N CYS A 42 -11.78 5.52 6.72
CA CYS A 42 -12.00 4.11 6.39
C CYS A 42 -11.31 3.25 7.45
N VAL A 43 -12.12 2.59 8.29
CA VAL A 43 -11.63 1.71 9.37
C VAL A 43 -10.84 0.53 8.79
N TYR A 44 -11.31 -0.05 7.68
CA TYR A 44 -10.67 -1.22 7.06
C TYR A 44 -9.18 -0.95 6.75
N CYS A 45 -8.85 0.14 6.04
CA CYS A 45 -7.46 0.47 5.74
C CYS A 45 -6.82 1.47 6.72
N ASN A 46 -7.51 1.79 7.81
CA ASN A 46 -7.14 2.83 8.76
C ASN A 46 -6.72 4.16 8.09
N GLY A 47 -7.42 4.57 7.04
CA GLY A 47 -7.16 5.83 6.34
C GLY A 47 -6.04 5.82 5.29
N SER A 48 -5.22 4.77 5.21
CA SER A 48 -4.08 4.72 4.28
C SER A 48 -4.47 4.69 2.80
N GLY A 49 -5.72 4.34 2.49
CA GLY A 49 -6.14 4.10 1.11
C GLY A 49 -5.53 2.85 0.47
N ARG A 50 -4.63 2.12 1.13
CA ARG A 50 -4.02 0.88 0.65
C ARG A 50 -4.73 -0.33 1.25
N ASN A 51 -4.76 -1.45 0.55
CA ASN A 51 -5.36 -2.67 1.12
C ASN A 51 -4.45 -3.20 2.25
N PRO A 52 -4.88 -3.28 3.51
CA PRO A 52 -4.05 -3.80 4.60
C PRO A 52 -3.79 -5.31 4.48
N ASN A 53 -4.65 -6.04 3.78
CA ASN A 53 -4.53 -7.49 3.59
C ASN A 53 -3.63 -7.81 2.39
N ASP A 54 -2.40 -7.29 2.43
CA ASP A 54 -1.27 -7.77 1.63
C ASP A 54 -0.94 -9.22 2.00
N GLY A 55 -1.05 -9.57 3.29
CA GLY A 55 -0.33 -10.66 3.96
C GLY A 55 -0.52 -12.10 3.47
N ARG A 56 -1.12 -12.29 2.29
CA ARG A 56 -1.00 -13.50 1.47
C ARG A 56 0.16 -13.42 0.47
N ILE A 57 0.70 -12.24 0.18
CA ILE A 57 1.85 -12.10 -0.70
C ILE A 57 3.11 -12.43 0.10
N THR A 58 3.73 -13.51 -0.31
CA THR A 58 5.01 -13.96 0.22
C THR A 58 6.06 -12.88 0.01
N CYS A 59 6.84 -12.58 1.06
CA CYS A 59 7.98 -11.68 0.93
C CYS A 59 8.94 -12.24 -0.14
N PRO A 60 9.22 -11.49 -1.23
CA PRO A 60 10.02 -12.01 -2.34
C PRO A 60 11.50 -12.15 -1.98
N VAL A 61 11.96 -11.50 -0.91
CA VAL A 61 13.35 -11.54 -0.46
C VAL A 61 13.65 -12.79 0.37
N CYS A 62 12.78 -13.14 1.32
CA CYS A 62 12.96 -14.35 2.14
C CYS A 62 12.12 -15.54 1.67
N PHE A 63 11.33 -15.40 0.61
CA PHE A 63 10.40 -16.42 0.10
C PHE A 63 9.47 -16.98 1.19
N GLY A 64 9.04 -16.12 2.13
CA GLY A 64 8.12 -16.52 3.20
C GLY A 64 8.79 -17.03 4.46
N LYS A 65 10.12 -17.17 4.48
CA LYS A 65 10.85 -17.71 5.63
C LYS A 65 10.94 -16.76 6.82
N GLY A 66 10.74 -15.46 6.60
CA GLY A 66 10.97 -14.43 7.62
C GLY A 66 12.44 -14.14 7.91
N ALA A 67 13.36 -14.94 7.35
CA ALA A 67 14.81 -14.79 7.52
C ALA A 67 15.53 -14.96 6.17
N VAL A 68 16.68 -14.30 6.04
CA VAL A 68 17.62 -14.46 4.93
C VAL A 68 18.89 -15.13 5.44
N SER A 69 19.44 -16.05 4.66
CA SER A 69 20.72 -16.69 4.97
C SER A 69 21.82 -15.96 4.21
N VAL A 70 22.78 -15.41 4.94
CA VAL A 70 24.02 -14.87 4.38
C VAL A 70 25.12 -15.76 4.96
N ASP A 71 25.69 -16.63 4.12
CA ASP A 71 26.61 -17.69 4.53
C ASP A 71 26.02 -18.64 5.60
N LYS A 72 26.79 -18.95 6.65
CA LYS A 72 26.39 -19.84 7.75
C LYS A 72 25.48 -19.16 8.78
N ASN A 73 25.17 -17.87 8.61
CA ASN A 73 24.38 -17.10 9.56
C ASN A 73 22.99 -16.78 8.98
N SER A 74 21.96 -17.05 9.78
CA SER A 74 20.59 -16.63 9.49
C SER A 74 20.34 -15.27 10.16
N ALA A 75 19.86 -14.30 9.40
CA ALA A 75 19.44 -13.01 9.90
C ALA A 75 17.95 -12.79 9.61
N GLU A 76 17.28 -12.01 10.47
CA GLU A 76 15.91 -11.58 10.22
C GLU A 76 15.83 -10.85 8.88
N CYS A 77 14.78 -11.14 8.09
CA CYS A 77 14.63 -10.52 6.78
C CYS A 77 14.34 -9.02 6.96
N PRO A 78 15.21 -8.11 6.46
CA PRO A 78 15.05 -6.68 6.67
C PRO A 78 13.82 -6.11 5.96
N GLU A 79 13.39 -6.75 4.86
CA GLU A 79 12.21 -6.31 4.10
C GLU A 79 10.89 -6.61 4.80
N CYS A 80 10.78 -7.73 5.50
CA CYS A 80 9.52 -8.14 6.12
C CYS A 80 9.56 -8.12 7.65
N HIS A 81 10.70 -7.83 8.27
CA HIS A 81 10.95 -7.92 9.72
C HIS A 81 10.38 -9.20 10.32
N GLY A 82 10.85 -10.35 9.84
CA GLY A 82 10.44 -11.64 10.39
C GLY A 82 9.06 -12.14 9.94
N THR A 83 8.19 -11.30 9.39
CA THR A 83 6.80 -11.71 9.10
C THR A 83 6.64 -12.71 7.96
N GLY A 84 7.65 -12.82 7.07
CA GLY A 84 7.58 -13.62 5.84
C GLY A 84 6.60 -13.08 4.79
N LYS A 85 5.97 -11.93 5.06
CA LYS A 85 4.94 -11.33 4.21
C LYS A 85 5.42 -10.02 3.63
N SER A 86 4.90 -9.63 2.47
CA SER A 86 5.13 -8.28 1.97
C SER A 86 4.51 -7.27 2.96
N ARG A 87 5.23 -6.17 3.22
CA ARG A 87 4.80 -5.15 4.19
C ARG A 87 3.80 -4.17 3.59
N GLU A 88 3.79 -4.04 2.27
CA GLU A 88 3.02 -3.01 1.59
C GLU A 88 2.20 -3.58 0.45
N SER A 89 0.88 -3.57 0.63
CA SER A 89 -0.02 -3.89 -0.47
C SER A 89 0.08 -2.82 -1.53
N LYS A 90 0.39 -3.29 -2.74
CA LYS A 90 0.43 -2.47 -3.94
C LYS A 90 -0.96 -2.15 -4.52
N LEU A 91 -2.00 -2.70 -3.91
CA LEU A 91 -3.39 -2.52 -4.33
C LEU A 91 -4.10 -1.43 -3.51
N PRO A 92 -4.96 -0.62 -4.16
CA PRO A 92 -5.88 0.27 -3.46
C PRO A 92 -6.79 -0.51 -2.52
N CYS A 93 -7.16 0.11 -1.41
CA CYS A 93 -8.12 -0.45 -0.48
C CYS A 93 -9.45 -0.73 -1.20
N LEU A 94 -9.92 -1.98 -1.16
CA LEU A 94 -11.14 -2.40 -1.84
C LEU A 94 -12.41 -1.74 -1.25
N LYS A 95 -12.39 -1.36 0.04
CA LYS A 95 -13.53 -0.73 0.72
C LYS A 95 -13.69 0.74 0.38
N CYS A 96 -12.61 1.51 0.36
CA CYS A 96 -12.64 2.95 0.05
C CYS A 96 -12.14 3.30 -1.35
N LYS A 97 -11.78 2.30 -2.16
CA LYS A 97 -11.23 2.44 -3.52
C LYS A 97 -10.04 3.41 -3.58
N GLY A 98 -9.14 3.34 -2.61
CA GLY A 98 -7.96 4.22 -2.55
C GLY A 98 -8.15 5.58 -1.87
N LYS A 99 -9.39 5.96 -1.51
CA LYS A 99 -9.69 7.30 -0.99
C LYS A 99 -9.28 7.54 0.46
N GLY A 100 -9.05 6.48 1.24
CA GLY A 100 -8.79 6.58 2.69
C GLY A 100 -10.03 6.86 3.54
N VAL A 101 -11.16 7.21 2.93
CA VAL A 101 -12.42 7.51 3.60
C VAL A 101 -13.59 6.83 2.90
N VAL A 102 -14.68 6.62 3.63
CA VAL A 102 -15.96 6.13 3.11
C VAL A 102 -17.06 7.14 3.43
N LYS A 103 -18.16 7.11 2.66
CA LYS A 103 -19.34 7.89 3.01
C LYS A 103 -19.85 7.42 4.38
N LYS A 104 -20.26 8.37 5.23
CA LYS A 104 -20.93 8.06 6.50
C LYS A 104 -22.22 7.28 6.26
#